data_AF-A0A415CSE1-F1
#
_entry.id   AF-A0A415CSE1-F1
#
_cell.length_a   1.000
_cell.length_b   1.000
_cell.length_c   1.000
_cell.angle_alpha   90.00
_cell.angle_beta   90.00
_cell.angle_gamma   90.00
#
_symmetry.space_group_name_H-M   'P 1'
#
loop_
_entity.id
_entity.type
_entity.pdbx_description
1 polymer ?
#
loop_
_entity_poly.entity_id
_entity_poly.type
_entity_poly.pdbx_seq_one_letter_code
_entity_poly.pdbx_strand_id
1 'polypeptide(L)'
;MVKGLDTFQKYFADYEEQYVLIGGAACDILFESNEVNFRATRDLDMVLIVEALTPEFGEKFWEFIVDGKYRNKATNGSNPQFYRFDKPEDDEFPKMIELFCRSDFKLKNAKGITPIHIDDEVSSLSAILLNDDYYKALLNGKEVRNGLSVLRPEYIILFKAKAYLDLQKRKDSGEKVDSSDIKKHKKDVLRIASELMLEKVEELPIAVDADIHSFIDLLEQEPFDQNSLKRYGLKNENVVELLKRVFG
;
A
#
# COMPACT_ATOMS: atom_id res chain seq x y z
N MET A 1 4.95 -15.25 5.98
CA MET A 1 3.58 -15.48 5.51
C MET A 1 2.60 -14.74 6.42
N VAL A 2 1.80 -13.85 5.84
CA VAL A 2 0.72 -13.12 6.51
C VAL A 2 -0.32 -14.14 6.98
N LYS A 3 -0.67 -14.12 8.28
CA LYS A 3 -1.66 -15.06 8.83
C LYS A 3 -3.04 -14.76 8.22
N GLY A 4 -3.66 -15.77 7.63
CA GLY A 4 -4.97 -15.69 6.97
C GLY A 4 -4.96 -15.28 5.50
N LEU A 5 -3.77 -15.17 4.90
CA LEU A 5 -3.63 -14.88 3.49
C LEU A 5 -4.14 -16.03 2.60
N ASP A 6 -3.88 -17.28 2.96
CA ASP A 6 -4.41 -18.44 2.24
C ASP A 6 -5.94 -18.46 2.22
N THR A 7 -6.56 -18.06 3.33
CA THR A 7 -8.02 -17.95 3.44
C THR A 7 -8.54 -16.86 2.51
N PHE A 8 -7.88 -15.69 2.49
CA PHE A 8 -8.22 -14.60 1.60
C PHE A 8 -8.08 -15.03 0.12
N GLN A 9 -6.93 -15.61 -0.25
CA GLN A 9 -6.68 -16.13 -1.59
C GLN A 9 -7.79 -17.08 -2.06
N LYS A 10 -8.21 -18.04 -1.22
CA LYS A 10 -9.30 -18.98 -1.55
C LYS A 10 -10.65 -18.29 -1.73
N TYR A 11 -10.97 -17.28 -0.92
CA TYR A 11 -12.23 -16.54 -1.05
C TYR A 11 -12.32 -15.71 -2.33
N PHE A 12 -11.17 -15.23 -2.83
CA PHE A 12 -11.09 -14.24 -3.89
C PHE A 12 -10.36 -14.72 -5.16
N ALA A 13 -10.28 -16.04 -5.38
CA ALA A 13 -9.59 -16.69 -6.51
C ALA A 13 -10.20 -16.44 -7.91
N ASP A 14 -11.32 -15.70 -7.98
CA ASP A 14 -11.95 -15.27 -9.25
C ASP A 14 -12.16 -13.74 -9.27
N TYR A 15 -11.52 -13.02 -8.34
CA TYR A 15 -11.75 -11.60 -8.08
C TYR A 15 -10.47 -10.76 -8.13
N GLU A 16 -9.35 -11.33 -8.60
CA GLU A 16 -8.03 -10.69 -8.65
C GLU A 16 -8.04 -9.40 -9.47
N GLU A 17 -8.94 -9.27 -10.43
CA GLU A 17 -9.06 -8.05 -11.22
C GLU A 17 -9.64 -6.86 -10.44
N GLN A 18 -10.35 -7.12 -9.33
CA GLN A 18 -11.20 -6.15 -8.64
C GLN A 18 -10.54 -5.47 -7.44
N TYR A 19 -9.36 -5.95 -7.04
CA TYR A 19 -8.56 -5.37 -5.97
C TYR A 19 -7.08 -5.39 -6.32
N VAL A 20 -6.29 -4.66 -5.55
CA VAL A 20 -4.84 -4.80 -5.51
C VAL A 20 -4.39 -4.71 -4.06
N LEU A 21 -3.67 -5.73 -3.59
CA LEU A 21 -3.00 -5.69 -2.30
C LEU A 21 -1.81 -4.75 -2.40
N ILE A 22 -1.65 -3.93 -1.38
CA ILE A 22 -0.58 -2.94 -1.26
C ILE A 22 0.14 -3.11 0.08
N GLY A 23 1.00 -2.16 0.41
CA GLY A 23 1.61 -2.09 1.73
C GLY A 23 2.52 -3.29 2.05
N GLY A 24 2.51 -3.69 3.31
CA GLY A 24 3.39 -4.76 3.80
C GLY A 24 3.01 -6.14 3.26
N ALA A 25 1.71 -6.42 3.14
CA ALA A 25 1.22 -7.71 2.65
C ALA A 25 1.63 -7.97 1.18
N ALA A 26 1.55 -6.93 0.33
CA ALA A 26 2.04 -7.02 -1.04
C ALA A 26 3.54 -7.34 -1.08
N CYS A 27 4.34 -6.66 -0.24
CA CYS A 27 5.75 -6.96 -0.11
C CYS A 27 5.96 -8.42 0.31
N ASP A 28 5.28 -8.90 1.36
CA ASP A 28 5.39 -10.29 1.86
C ASP A 28 5.17 -11.32 0.74
N ILE A 29 4.14 -11.14 -0.08
CA ILE A 29 3.80 -12.04 -1.20
C ILE A 29 4.91 -12.03 -2.25
N LEU A 30 5.43 -10.85 -2.57
CA LEU A 30 6.53 -10.67 -3.51
C LEU A 30 7.85 -11.24 -2.96
N PHE A 31 7.98 -11.37 -1.63
CA PHE A 31 9.12 -11.97 -0.94
C PHE A 31 9.09 -13.48 -0.88
N GLU A 32 7.96 -14.18 -1.01
CA GLU A 32 7.93 -15.65 -0.84
C GLU A 32 8.81 -16.42 -1.86
N SER A 33 9.41 -15.75 -2.85
CA SER A 33 10.49 -16.29 -3.69
C SER A 33 11.91 -16.19 -3.10
N ASN A 34 12.12 -15.44 -2.02
CA ASN A 34 13.41 -15.21 -1.34
C ASN A 34 13.23 -15.48 0.17
N GLU A 35 14.13 -16.25 0.81
CA GLU A 35 14.05 -16.65 2.24
C GLU A 35 14.20 -15.50 3.27
N VAL A 36 13.80 -14.27 2.93
CA VAL A 36 13.84 -13.09 3.79
C VAL A 36 12.47 -12.94 4.45
N ASN A 37 12.42 -13.21 5.76
CA ASN A 37 11.25 -12.93 6.58
C ASN A 37 10.99 -11.42 6.61
N PHE A 38 10.17 -10.91 5.70
CA PHE A 38 9.53 -9.64 5.90
C PHE A 38 8.67 -9.78 7.17
N ARG A 39 8.75 -8.78 8.07
CA ARG A 39 7.99 -8.79 9.33
C ARG A 39 6.54 -9.06 8.98
N ALA A 40 6.03 -10.26 9.31
CA ALA A 40 4.66 -10.68 9.01
C ALA A 40 3.71 -9.55 9.39
N THR A 41 3.24 -8.81 8.40
CA THR A 41 2.22 -7.79 8.65
C THR A 41 0.94 -8.55 8.93
N ARG A 42 0.22 -8.13 9.96
CA ARG A 42 -1.02 -8.78 10.35
C ARG A 42 -2.23 -8.22 9.59
N ASP A 43 -1.95 -7.24 8.74
CA ASP A 43 -2.90 -6.33 8.14
C ASP A 43 -2.85 -6.53 6.62
N LEU A 44 -4.03 -6.65 6.00
CA LEU A 44 -4.18 -6.64 4.54
C LEU A 44 -4.66 -5.26 4.13
N ASP A 45 -3.76 -4.51 3.50
CA ASP A 45 -4.07 -3.23 2.88
C ASP A 45 -4.43 -3.47 1.41
N MET A 46 -5.61 -3.02 0.99
CA MET A 46 -6.08 -3.25 -0.37
C MET A 46 -6.81 -2.05 -0.96
N VAL A 47 -6.58 -1.81 -2.25
CA VAL A 47 -7.30 -0.80 -3.02
C VAL A 47 -8.27 -1.50 -3.97
N LEU A 48 -9.51 -1.03 -4.04
CA LEU A 48 -10.47 -1.54 -5.01
C LEU A 48 -10.30 -0.89 -6.39
N ILE A 49 -10.39 -1.72 -7.42
CA ILE A 49 -10.31 -1.30 -8.81
C ILE A 49 -11.72 -1.02 -9.32
N VAL A 50 -12.13 0.24 -9.26
CA VAL A 50 -13.52 0.67 -9.47
C VAL A 50 -14.06 0.22 -10.83
N GLU A 51 -13.23 0.23 -11.87
CA GLU A 51 -13.59 -0.17 -13.23
C GLU A 51 -13.88 -1.67 -13.38
N ALA A 52 -13.34 -2.50 -12.47
CA ALA A 52 -13.50 -3.95 -12.48
C ALA A 52 -14.48 -4.44 -11.41
N LEU A 53 -14.94 -3.56 -10.51
CA LEU A 53 -15.80 -3.95 -9.40
C LEU A 53 -17.16 -4.47 -9.86
N THR A 54 -17.53 -5.61 -9.29
CA THR A 54 -18.82 -6.28 -9.49
C THR A 54 -19.66 -6.22 -8.21
N PRO A 55 -21.00 -6.19 -8.31
CA PRO A 55 -21.86 -6.33 -7.14
C PRO A 55 -21.58 -7.59 -6.32
N GLU A 56 -21.22 -8.68 -7.00
CA GLU A 56 -20.89 -9.99 -6.43
C GLU A 56 -19.65 -9.91 -5.53
N PHE A 57 -18.63 -9.13 -5.91
CA PHE A 57 -17.48 -8.89 -5.04
C PHE A 57 -17.85 -8.24 -3.73
N GLY A 58 -18.73 -7.24 -3.74
CA GLY A 58 -19.18 -6.58 -2.51
C GLY A 58 -19.96 -7.52 -1.57
N GLU A 59 -20.75 -8.44 -2.14
CA GLU A 59 -21.45 -9.48 -1.39
C GLU A 59 -20.45 -10.51 -0.82
N LYS A 60 -19.49 -10.96 -1.65
CA LYS A 60 -18.45 -11.91 -1.27
C LYS A 60 -17.53 -11.36 -0.19
N PHE A 61 -17.17 -10.08 -0.30
CA PHE A 61 -16.36 -9.39 0.69
C PHE A 61 -17.10 -9.25 2.02
N TRP A 62 -18.40 -8.90 1.98
CA TRP A 62 -19.18 -8.86 3.22
C TRP A 62 -19.34 -10.24 3.87
N GLU A 63 -19.55 -11.30 3.07
CA GLU A 63 -19.54 -12.69 3.54
C GLU A 63 -18.23 -13.02 4.26
N PHE A 64 -17.08 -12.69 3.65
CA PHE A 64 -15.76 -12.86 4.26
C PHE A 64 -15.63 -12.16 5.64
N ILE A 65 -16.12 -10.93 5.76
CA ILE A 65 -16.12 -10.17 7.03
C ILE A 65 -17.03 -10.82 8.08
N VAL A 66 -18.15 -11.40 7.67
CA VAL A 66 -19.08 -12.10 8.57
C VAL A 66 -18.48 -13.43 9.03
N ASP A 67 -17.91 -14.20 8.12
CA ASP A 67 -17.34 -15.53 8.41
C ASP A 67 -16.11 -15.43 9.33
N GLY A 68 -15.25 -14.42 9.12
CA GLY A 68 -14.15 -14.12 10.03
C GLY A 68 -14.57 -13.51 11.37
N LYS A 69 -15.87 -13.19 11.52
CA LYS A 69 -16.48 -12.59 12.73
C LYS A 69 -15.70 -11.36 13.22
N TYR A 70 -15.33 -10.47 12.31
CA TYR A 70 -14.59 -9.25 12.67
C TYR A 70 -15.41 -8.41 13.63
N ARG A 71 -14.91 -8.18 14.85
CA ARG A 71 -15.66 -7.48 15.90
C ARG A 71 -15.74 -5.99 15.62
N ASN A 72 -14.64 -5.41 15.17
CA ASN A 72 -14.57 -3.99 14.84
C ASN A 72 -14.79 -3.81 13.34
N LYS A 73 -15.74 -2.96 12.96
CA LYS A 73 -16.03 -2.59 11.58
C LYS A 73 -16.18 -1.08 11.53
N ALA A 74 -15.31 -0.42 10.78
CA ALA A 74 -15.21 1.03 10.81
C ALA A 74 -15.16 1.62 9.40
N THR A 75 -15.64 2.85 9.25
CA THR A 75 -15.50 3.62 8.01
C THR A 75 -15.29 5.10 8.30
N ASN A 76 -14.60 5.81 7.42
CA ASN A 76 -14.50 7.27 7.49
C ASN A 76 -15.83 7.97 7.11
N GLY A 77 -16.73 7.27 6.39
CA GLY A 77 -18.06 7.79 6.02
C GLY A 77 -18.02 8.95 5.01
N SER A 78 -16.87 9.21 4.40
CA SER A 78 -16.67 10.27 3.39
C SER A 78 -15.85 9.73 2.22
N ASN A 79 -15.84 10.45 1.11
CA ASN A 79 -14.95 10.14 -0.02
C ASN A 79 -13.58 10.80 0.14
N PRO A 80 -12.49 10.14 -0.28
CA PRO A 80 -12.43 8.74 -0.74
C PRO A 80 -12.74 7.80 0.43
N GLN A 81 -13.42 6.69 0.13
CA GLN A 81 -14.02 5.85 1.15
C GLN A 81 -13.01 4.85 1.70
N PHE A 82 -12.98 4.74 3.01
CA PHE A 82 -12.10 3.82 3.74
C PHE A 82 -12.92 2.91 4.64
N TYR A 83 -12.59 1.63 4.67
CA TYR A 83 -13.07 0.69 5.67
C TYR A 83 -11.92 0.02 6.41
N ARG A 84 -12.09 -0.17 7.72
CA ARG A 84 -11.20 -0.97 8.56
C ARG A 84 -11.98 -2.05 9.28
N PHE A 85 -11.54 -3.29 9.14
CA PHE A 85 -12.09 -4.44 9.84
C PHE A 85 -10.99 -5.06 10.69
N ASP A 86 -11.19 -5.21 11.99
CA ASP A 86 -10.18 -5.76 12.89
C ASP A 86 -10.76 -6.69 13.97
N LYS A 87 -9.85 -7.43 14.62
CA LYS A 87 -10.15 -8.41 15.68
C LYS A 87 -11.16 -9.47 15.22
N PRO A 88 -10.79 -10.30 14.21
CA PRO A 88 -11.57 -11.49 13.90
C PRO A 88 -11.59 -12.42 15.13
N GLU A 89 -12.69 -13.14 15.31
CA GLU A 89 -12.76 -14.22 16.31
C GLU A 89 -12.09 -15.49 15.81
N ASP A 90 -12.08 -15.68 14.49
CA ASP A 90 -11.38 -16.77 13.82
C ASP A 90 -9.94 -16.35 13.51
N ASP A 91 -8.97 -17.19 13.86
CA ASP A 91 -7.57 -16.91 13.61
C ASP A 91 -7.06 -17.42 12.26
N GLU A 92 -7.87 -18.15 11.49
CA GLU A 92 -7.63 -18.42 10.07
C GLU A 92 -7.83 -17.18 9.19
N PHE A 93 -8.37 -16.09 9.73
CA PHE A 93 -8.60 -14.83 9.02
C PHE A 93 -7.51 -13.77 9.33
N PRO A 94 -7.26 -12.85 8.38
CA PRO A 94 -6.38 -11.69 8.60
C PRO A 94 -6.75 -10.89 9.85
N LYS A 95 -5.78 -10.41 10.62
CA LYS A 95 -6.10 -9.72 11.89
C LYS A 95 -6.67 -8.33 11.67
N MET A 96 -6.32 -7.71 10.56
CA MET A 96 -6.88 -6.44 10.11
C MET A 96 -7.00 -6.44 8.59
N ILE A 97 -8.05 -5.80 8.09
CA ILE A 97 -8.22 -5.48 6.68
C ILE A 97 -8.51 -3.99 6.56
N GLU A 98 -7.72 -3.32 5.73
CA GLU A 98 -7.90 -1.94 5.34
C GLU A 98 -8.27 -1.89 3.86
N LEU A 99 -9.44 -1.33 3.57
CA LEU A 99 -10.04 -1.29 2.24
C LEU A 99 -10.18 0.16 1.79
N PHE A 100 -9.43 0.51 0.75
CA PHE A 100 -9.42 1.85 0.15
C PHE A 100 -10.24 1.86 -1.14
N CYS A 101 -11.18 2.79 -1.23
CA CYS A 101 -12.06 2.94 -2.38
C CYS A 101 -11.98 4.39 -2.90
N ARG A 102 -11.63 4.55 -4.17
CA ARG A 102 -11.54 5.87 -4.81
C ARG A 102 -12.89 6.57 -4.94
N SER A 103 -13.96 5.79 -5.04
CA SER A 103 -15.35 6.25 -5.15
C SER A 103 -16.25 5.52 -4.13
N ASP A 104 -17.53 5.92 -4.08
CA ASP A 104 -18.53 5.25 -3.26
C ASP A 104 -18.59 3.75 -3.58
N PHE A 105 -18.29 2.92 -2.58
CA PHE A 105 -18.44 1.47 -2.62
C PHE A 105 -19.45 1.04 -1.54
N LYS A 106 -20.49 0.31 -1.94
CA LYS A 106 -21.54 -0.12 -1.02
C LYS A 106 -21.41 -1.60 -0.72
N LEU A 107 -20.98 -1.92 0.49
CA LEU A 107 -21.12 -3.26 1.06
C LEU A 107 -22.61 -3.53 1.31
N LYS A 108 -23.24 -4.31 0.42
CA LYS A 108 -24.65 -4.67 0.55
C LYS A 108 -24.88 -5.42 1.87
N ASN A 109 -25.98 -5.12 2.55
CA ASN A 109 -26.35 -5.70 3.84
C ASN A 109 -25.34 -5.47 4.97
N ALA A 110 -24.39 -4.54 4.81
CA ALA A 110 -23.46 -4.19 5.85
C ALA A 110 -24.17 -3.64 7.09
N LYS A 111 -23.82 -4.19 8.25
CA LYS A 111 -24.39 -3.81 9.55
C LYS A 111 -23.29 -3.63 10.58
N GLY A 112 -23.52 -2.70 11.51
CA GLY A 112 -22.59 -2.47 12.62
C GLY A 112 -21.28 -1.81 12.22
N ILE A 113 -21.24 -1.09 11.09
CA ILE A 113 -20.10 -0.24 10.72
C ILE A 113 -20.23 1.08 11.46
N THR A 114 -19.20 1.45 12.22
CA THR A 114 -19.15 2.70 12.99
C THR A 114 -18.22 3.73 12.33
N PRO A 115 -18.47 5.04 12.47
CA PRO A 115 -17.52 6.06 12.03
C PRO A 115 -16.17 5.94 12.76
N ILE A 116 -15.07 6.24 12.06
CA ILE A 116 -13.72 6.32 12.65
C ILE A 116 -12.99 7.55 12.14
N HIS A 117 -12.10 8.08 12.98
CA HIS A 117 -11.08 9.03 12.55
C HIS A 117 -9.89 8.27 11.95
N ILE A 118 -9.53 8.58 10.71
CA ILE A 118 -8.38 8.00 10.03
C ILE A 118 -7.10 8.77 10.41
N ASP A 119 -5.98 8.07 10.48
CA ASP A 119 -4.67 8.68 10.72
C ASP A 119 -4.12 9.38 9.46
N ASP A 120 -3.02 10.12 9.62
CA ASP A 120 -2.40 10.90 8.55
C ASP A 120 -1.86 10.02 7.40
N GLU A 121 -1.47 8.77 7.66
CA GLU A 121 -0.96 7.85 6.63
C GLU A 121 -2.10 7.33 5.75
N VAL A 122 -3.18 6.85 6.36
CA VAL A 122 -4.41 6.43 5.66
C VAL A 122 -4.99 7.60 4.86
N SER A 123 -4.97 8.80 5.45
CA SER A 123 -5.38 10.04 4.79
C SER A 123 -4.49 10.40 3.59
N SER A 124 -3.17 10.26 3.73
CA SER A 124 -2.21 10.52 2.66
C SER A 124 -2.42 9.56 1.48
N LEU A 125 -2.51 8.25 1.75
CA LEU A 125 -2.73 7.27 0.68
C LEU A 125 -4.07 7.50 -0.04
N SER A 126 -5.12 7.76 0.73
CA SER A 126 -6.44 8.13 0.22
C SER A 126 -6.39 9.33 -0.73
N ALA A 127 -5.65 10.39 -0.35
CA ALA A 127 -5.47 11.58 -1.19
C ALA A 127 -4.66 11.28 -2.46
N ILE A 128 -3.63 10.42 -2.37
CA ILE A 128 -2.84 9.99 -3.52
C ILE A 128 -3.71 9.21 -4.51
N LEU A 129 -4.54 8.29 -4.03
CA LEU A 129 -5.43 7.48 -4.87
C LEU A 129 -6.54 8.30 -5.56
N LEU A 130 -6.86 9.50 -5.08
CA LEU A 130 -7.75 10.41 -5.78
C LEU A 130 -7.11 11.04 -7.03
N ASN A 131 -5.79 11.09 -7.11
CA ASN A 131 -5.08 11.62 -8.27
C ASN A 131 -5.12 10.61 -9.43
N ASP A 132 -5.59 11.05 -10.60
CA ASP A 132 -5.74 10.19 -11.79
C ASP A 132 -4.43 9.56 -12.25
N ASP A 133 -3.31 10.27 -12.16
CA ASP A 133 -2.01 9.79 -12.60
C ASP A 133 -1.49 8.71 -11.66
N TYR A 134 -1.65 8.88 -10.34
CA TYR A 134 -1.30 7.84 -9.37
C TYR A 134 -2.24 6.64 -9.45
N TYR A 135 -3.52 6.85 -9.73
CA TYR A 135 -4.45 5.74 -9.95
C TYR A 135 -4.08 4.94 -11.20
N LYS A 136 -3.71 5.60 -12.31
CA LYS A 136 -3.16 4.90 -13.50
C LYS A 136 -1.88 4.15 -13.18
N ALA A 137 -0.97 4.74 -12.40
CA ALA A 137 0.24 4.05 -11.95
C ALA A 137 -0.09 2.79 -11.12
N LEU A 138 -1.09 2.86 -10.22
CA LEU A 138 -1.59 1.70 -9.49
C LEU A 138 -2.03 0.57 -10.42
N LEU A 139 -2.83 0.90 -11.44
CA LEU A 139 -3.34 -0.07 -12.41
C LEU A 139 -2.20 -0.69 -13.23
N ASN A 140 -1.24 0.12 -13.69
CA ASN A 140 -0.09 -0.36 -14.47
C ASN A 140 0.86 -1.24 -13.63
N GLY A 141 0.97 -0.95 -12.33
CA GLY A 141 1.83 -1.69 -11.41
C GLY A 141 1.20 -2.95 -10.82
N LYS A 142 -0.08 -3.20 -11.10
CA LYS A 142 -0.80 -4.37 -10.62
C LYS A 142 -0.34 -5.62 -11.34
N GLU A 143 -0.06 -6.69 -10.61
CA GLU A 143 0.20 -8.01 -11.16
C GLU A 143 -0.45 -9.11 -10.31
N VAL A 144 -0.69 -10.28 -10.90
CA VAL A 144 -1.17 -11.44 -10.15
C VAL A 144 0.01 -12.33 -9.80
N ARG A 145 0.27 -12.51 -8.50
CA ARG A 145 1.27 -13.43 -7.96
C ARG A 145 0.61 -14.39 -7.00
N ASN A 146 0.86 -15.70 -7.17
CA ASN A 146 0.24 -16.74 -6.35
C ASN A 146 -1.27 -16.53 -6.20
N GLY A 147 -2.01 -16.30 -7.29
CA GLY A 147 -3.48 -16.10 -7.25
C GLY A 147 -3.95 -14.88 -6.43
N LEU A 148 -3.06 -13.91 -6.17
CA LEU A 148 -3.38 -12.67 -5.48
C LEU A 148 -2.95 -11.49 -6.35
N SER A 149 -3.83 -10.51 -6.47
CA SER A 149 -3.48 -9.24 -7.09
C SER A 149 -2.67 -8.40 -6.12
N VAL A 150 -1.44 -8.07 -6.52
CA VAL A 150 -0.46 -7.34 -5.71
C VAL A 150 0.13 -6.18 -6.49
N LEU A 151 0.48 -5.11 -5.80
CA LEU A 151 1.20 -3.99 -6.40
C LEU A 151 2.70 -4.30 -6.43
N ARG A 152 3.30 -4.19 -7.61
CA ARG A 152 4.74 -4.38 -7.81
C ARG A 152 5.59 -3.46 -6.90
N PRO A 153 6.80 -3.90 -6.49
CA PRO A 153 7.65 -3.16 -5.56
C PRO A 153 7.97 -1.73 -6.01
N GLU A 154 8.23 -1.55 -7.31
CA GLU A 154 8.61 -0.25 -7.86
C GLU A 154 7.46 0.74 -7.73
N TYR A 155 6.23 0.28 -7.92
CA TYR A 155 5.05 1.10 -7.78
C TYR A 155 4.77 1.41 -6.32
N ILE A 156 4.99 0.47 -5.39
CA ILE A 156 4.95 0.77 -3.94
C ILE A 156 5.93 1.91 -3.58
N ILE A 157 7.13 1.93 -4.19
CA ILE A 157 8.10 3.02 -4.01
C ILE A 157 7.50 4.36 -4.50
N LEU A 158 6.83 4.41 -5.65
CA LEU A 158 6.19 5.65 -6.15
C LEU A 158 5.20 6.22 -5.12
N PHE A 159 4.33 5.38 -4.55
CA PHE A 159 3.36 5.81 -3.54
C PHE A 159 4.04 6.30 -2.25
N LYS A 160 5.11 5.62 -1.80
CA LYS A 160 5.86 6.03 -0.59
C LYS A 160 6.67 7.31 -0.82
N ALA A 161 7.26 7.48 -2.01
CA ALA A 161 7.94 8.71 -2.41
C ALA A 161 6.96 9.89 -2.42
N LYS A 162 5.77 9.70 -2.99
CA LYS A 162 4.72 10.72 -2.99
C LYS A 162 4.30 11.13 -1.58
N ALA A 163 3.98 10.15 -0.74
CA ALA A 163 3.58 10.40 0.64
C ALA A 163 4.67 11.17 1.41
N TYR A 164 5.95 10.84 1.19
CA TYR A 164 7.08 11.59 1.74
C TYR A 164 7.08 13.06 1.29
N LEU A 165 6.97 13.31 -0.03
CA LEU A 165 7.00 14.66 -0.60
C LEU A 165 5.84 15.51 -0.11
N ASP A 166 4.64 14.95 -0.05
CA ASP A 166 3.45 15.66 0.41
C ASP A 166 3.55 16.02 1.90
N LEU A 167 4.03 15.11 2.75
CA LEU A 167 4.25 15.39 4.17
C LEU A 167 5.38 16.42 4.38
N GLN A 168 6.45 16.35 3.60
CA GLN A 168 7.55 17.32 3.65
C GLN A 168 7.05 18.72 3.26
N LYS A 169 6.27 18.82 2.18
CA LYS A 169 5.65 20.08 1.74
C LYS A 169 4.71 20.67 2.81
N ARG A 170 3.87 19.84 3.46
CA ARG A 170 3.00 20.27 4.56
C ARG A 170 3.81 20.82 5.73
N LYS A 171 4.88 20.11 6.12
CA LYS A 171 5.79 20.53 7.18
C LYS A 171 6.48 21.86 6.85
N ASP A 172 6.99 22.02 5.64
CA ASP A 172 7.64 23.27 5.18
C ASP A 172 6.65 24.44 5.09
N SER A 173 5.36 24.14 4.89
CA SER A 173 4.26 25.13 4.94
C SER A 173 3.82 25.49 6.37
N GLY A 174 4.46 24.91 7.40
CA GLY A 174 4.17 25.19 8.80
C GLY A 174 3.05 24.35 9.42
N GLU A 175 2.53 23.34 8.72
CA GLU A 175 1.56 22.41 9.29
C GLU A 175 2.21 21.50 10.35
N LYS A 176 1.42 21.10 11.35
CA LYS A 176 1.87 20.12 12.34
C LYS A 176 1.88 18.73 11.71
N VAL A 177 3.06 18.27 11.32
CA VAL A 177 3.30 16.92 10.79
C VAL A 177 4.17 16.13 11.76
N ASP A 178 3.81 14.86 12.00
CA ASP A 178 4.68 13.98 12.78
C ASP A 178 5.90 13.59 11.93
N SER A 179 7.08 14.04 12.38
CA SER A 179 8.35 13.74 11.71
C SER A 179 8.67 12.24 11.65
N SER A 180 8.03 11.40 12.47
CA SER A 180 8.17 9.95 12.41
C SER A 180 7.47 9.34 11.20
N ASP A 181 6.36 9.91 10.75
CA ASP A 181 5.62 9.46 9.55
C ASP A 181 6.42 9.72 8.28
N ILE A 182 7.04 10.92 8.18
CA ILE A 182 7.97 11.26 7.07
C ILE A 182 9.11 10.23 7.01
N LYS A 183 9.74 9.95 8.17
CA LYS A 183 10.86 8.99 8.24
C LYS A 183 10.43 7.57 7.89
N LYS A 184 9.18 7.18 8.20
CA LYS A 184 8.64 5.86 7.90
C LYS A 184 8.63 5.61 6.40
N HIS A 185 8.09 6.51 5.59
CA HIS A 185 8.04 6.33 4.14
C HIS A 185 9.42 6.22 3.50
N LYS A 186 10.34 7.10 3.90
CA LYS A 186 11.74 7.04 3.44
C LYS A 186 12.42 5.72 3.82
N LYS A 187 12.16 5.21 5.03
CA LYS A 187 12.68 3.92 5.49
C LYS A 187 12.07 2.74 4.72
N ASP A 188 10.78 2.81 4.40
CA ASP A 188 10.10 1.79 3.59
C ASP A 188 10.71 1.71 2.18
N VAL A 189 10.98 2.86 1.54
CA VAL A 189 11.66 2.89 0.23
C VAL A 189 13.05 2.25 0.31
N LEU A 190 13.87 2.63 1.30
CA LEU A 190 15.19 2.01 1.48
C LEU A 190 15.07 0.49 1.63
N ARG A 191 14.11 0.03 2.45
CA ARG A 191 13.91 -1.39 2.71
C ARG A 191 13.54 -2.13 1.43
N ILE A 192 12.55 -1.65 0.69
CA ILE A 192 12.13 -2.24 -0.59
C ILE A 192 13.32 -2.31 -1.55
N ALA A 193 14.04 -1.19 -1.72
CA ALA A 193 15.19 -1.13 -2.62
C ALA A 193 16.36 -2.04 -2.18
N SER A 194 16.51 -2.32 -0.88
CA SER A 194 17.57 -3.18 -0.35
C SER A 194 17.23 -4.68 -0.38
N GLU A 195 15.94 -5.02 -0.31
CA GLU A 195 15.49 -6.40 -0.07
C GLU A 195 14.82 -7.02 -1.31
N LEU A 196 14.26 -6.21 -2.23
CA LEU A 196 13.54 -6.68 -3.41
C LEU A 196 14.32 -6.47 -4.71
N MET A 197 14.14 -7.40 -5.65
CA MET A 197 14.60 -7.23 -7.02
C MET A 197 13.68 -6.24 -7.73
N LEU A 198 14.23 -5.08 -8.07
CA LEU A 198 13.50 -4.05 -8.79
C LEU A 198 13.73 -4.16 -10.29
N GLU A 199 12.65 -4.14 -11.05
CA GLU A 199 12.65 -4.08 -12.51
C GLU A 199 12.53 -2.64 -13.01
N LYS A 200 12.86 -2.38 -14.27
CA LYS A 200 12.68 -1.06 -14.86
C LYS A 200 11.19 -0.74 -14.98
N VAL A 201 10.81 0.51 -14.70
CA VAL A 201 9.47 1.03 -14.95
C VAL A 201 9.53 1.96 -16.16
N GLU A 202 8.64 1.74 -17.11
CA GLU A 202 8.52 2.57 -18.31
C GLU A 202 7.12 3.20 -18.37
N GLU A 203 7.00 4.29 -19.13
CA GLU A 203 5.70 4.94 -19.42
C GLU A 203 4.95 5.44 -18.17
N LEU A 204 5.68 5.97 -17.18
CA LEU A 204 5.04 6.64 -16.05
C LEU A 204 4.29 7.92 -16.48
N PRO A 205 3.13 8.20 -15.87
CA PRO A 205 2.50 9.50 -16.00
C PRO A 205 3.47 10.62 -15.58
N ILE A 206 3.48 11.73 -16.32
CA ILE A 206 4.44 12.84 -16.16
C ILE A 206 4.53 13.34 -14.71
N ALA A 207 3.40 13.45 -14.01
CA ALA A 207 3.38 13.91 -12.62
C ALA A 207 4.06 12.91 -11.66
N VAL A 208 3.81 11.60 -11.86
CA VAL A 208 4.39 10.53 -11.06
C VAL A 208 5.90 10.43 -11.31
N ASP A 209 6.30 10.56 -12.57
CA ASP A 209 7.69 10.60 -13.00
C ASP A 209 8.45 11.79 -12.38
N ALA A 210 7.88 12.99 -12.44
CA ALA A 210 8.46 14.18 -11.83
C ALA A 210 8.59 14.06 -10.29
N ASP A 211 7.59 13.48 -9.63
CA ASP A 211 7.60 13.24 -8.18
C ASP A 211 8.72 12.27 -7.80
N ILE A 212 8.88 11.11 -8.48
CA ILE A 212 9.93 10.15 -8.14
C ILE A 212 11.34 10.71 -8.39
N HIS A 213 11.55 11.48 -9.47
CA HIS A 213 12.81 12.17 -9.72
C HIS A 213 13.12 13.21 -8.64
N SER A 214 12.11 13.99 -8.23
CA SER A 214 12.26 14.96 -7.13
C SER A 214 12.63 14.26 -5.82
N PHE A 215 12.04 13.11 -5.53
CA PHE A 215 12.40 12.31 -4.36
C PHE A 215 13.83 11.77 -4.44
N ILE A 216 14.27 11.29 -5.61
CA ILE A 216 15.64 10.79 -5.82
C ILE A 216 16.67 11.92 -5.63
N ASP A 217 16.42 13.10 -6.20
CA ASP A 217 17.31 14.27 -6.05
C ASP A 217 17.39 14.72 -4.58
N LEU A 218 16.28 14.65 -3.84
CA LEU A 218 16.27 14.89 -2.40
C LEU A 218 17.14 13.90 -1.63
N LEU A 219 17.29 12.65 -2.09
CA LEU A 219 18.16 11.67 -1.43
C LEU A 219 19.65 12.00 -1.57
N GLU A 220 20.05 12.81 -2.56
CA GLU A 220 21.43 13.28 -2.70
C GLU A 220 21.77 14.37 -1.67
N GLN A 221 20.80 15.20 -1.31
CA GLN A 221 20.94 16.27 -0.33
C GLN A 221 20.69 15.78 1.09
N GLU A 222 19.66 14.95 1.25
CA GLU A 222 19.23 14.34 2.49
C GLU A 222 19.32 12.82 2.36
N PRO A 223 20.44 12.19 2.73
CA PRO A 223 20.59 10.75 2.58
C PRO A 223 19.63 9.97 3.49
N PHE A 224 19.52 8.67 3.23
CA PHE A 224 18.88 7.75 4.17
C PHE A 224 19.59 7.73 5.52
N ASP A 225 18.87 7.30 6.56
CA ASP A 225 19.44 7.12 7.90
C ASP A 225 20.65 6.18 7.88
N GLN A 226 21.77 6.64 8.44
CA GLN A 226 23.05 5.92 8.38
C GLN A 226 22.99 4.57 9.08
N ASN A 227 22.23 4.42 10.17
CA ASN A 227 22.11 3.14 10.87
C ASN A 227 21.33 2.13 10.02
N SER A 228 20.29 2.59 9.33
CA SER A 228 19.51 1.78 8.39
C SER A 228 20.36 1.34 7.19
N LEU A 229 21.14 2.26 6.60
CA LEU A 229 22.09 1.94 5.53
C LEU A 229 23.14 0.90 5.96
N LYS A 230 23.76 1.09 7.14
CA LYS A 230 24.72 0.14 7.71
C LYS A 230 24.12 -1.24 7.94
N ARG A 231 22.86 -1.32 8.37
CA ARG A 231 22.16 -2.59 8.59
C ARG A 231 22.04 -3.41 7.31
N TYR A 232 21.86 -2.76 6.16
CA TYR A 232 21.79 -3.43 4.86
C TYR A 232 23.16 -3.53 4.17
N GLY A 233 24.22 -2.98 4.76
CA GLY A 233 25.55 -2.95 4.13
C GLY A 233 25.62 -2.07 2.87
N LEU A 234 24.72 -1.10 2.74
CA LEU A 234 24.61 -0.24 1.57
C LEU A 234 25.13 1.17 1.87
N LYS A 235 25.59 1.87 0.84
CA LYS A 235 25.76 3.33 0.88
C LYS A 235 24.57 4.02 0.21
N ASN A 236 24.37 5.30 0.51
CA ASN A 236 23.26 6.07 -0.06
C ASN A 236 23.36 6.10 -1.60
N GLU A 237 24.57 6.27 -2.12
CA GLU A 237 24.84 6.34 -3.56
C GLU A 237 24.41 5.05 -4.27
N ASN A 238 24.60 3.88 -3.64
CA ASN A 238 24.16 2.60 -4.22
C ASN A 238 22.65 2.52 -4.39
N VAL A 239 21.90 3.07 -3.42
CA VAL A 239 20.43 3.08 -3.47
C VAL A 239 19.94 4.12 -4.47
N VAL A 240 20.55 5.30 -4.51
CA VAL A 240 20.23 6.35 -5.50
C VAL A 240 20.48 5.85 -6.92
N GLU A 241 21.63 5.22 -7.18
CA GLU A 241 21.93 4.62 -8.50
C GLU A 241 20.93 3.54 -8.90
N LEU A 242 20.52 2.68 -7.94
CA LEU A 242 19.48 1.68 -8.16
C LEU A 242 18.15 2.35 -8.56
N LEU A 243 17.70 3.35 -7.81
CA LEU A 243 16.45 4.06 -8.09
C LEU A 243 16.51 4.77 -9.45
N LYS A 244 17.64 5.42 -9.78
CA LYS A 244 17.86 6.03 -11.10
C LYS A 244 17.81 5.02 -12.24
N ARG A 245 18.30 3.80 -12.03
CA ARG A 245 18.21 2.73 -13.04
C ARG A 245 16.78 2.22 -13.22
N VAL A 246 15.99 2.20 -12.15
CA VAL A 246 14.61 1.71 -12.15
C VAL A 246 13.64 2.71 -12.77
N PHE A 247 13.81 4.01 -12.46
CA PHE A 247 12.87 5.07 -12.81
C PHE A 247 13.40 6.07 -13.85
N GLY A 248 14.62 5.89 -14.36
CA GLY A 248 15.25 6.76 -15.36
C GLY A 248 15.36 6.18 -16.77
#